data_AF-A0A3N9NJA4-F1
#
_entry.id   AF-A0A3N9NJA4-F1
#
_cell.length_a   1.000
_cell.length_b   1.000
_cell.length_c   1.000
_cell.angle_alpha   90.00
_cell.angle_beta   90.00
_cell.angle_gamma   90.00
#
_symmetry.space_group_name_H-M   'P 1'
#
loop_
_entity.id
_entity.type
_entity.pdbx_description
1 polymer ?
#
loop_
_entity_poly.entity_id
_entity_poly.type
_entity_poly.pdbx_seq_one_letter_code
_entity_poly.pdbx_strand_id
1 'polypeptide(L)'
;MSIHLTLGDREYFPGIGQIIYEGPDSKNPLAFKFYDPDQVVAGKKMRDHFRFAIAYWHTFCGTGEDPFGPGTQVFPWDESENKMQAAKDKLDAAFEFFTKLGVGYYCFHDRDLAPAGNSIIECENNLATLIEIAKKKQQASGVKLLWGTANVFSHPRYMNGAATNPDFAVVTHV
;
A
#
# COMPACT_ATOMS: atom_id res chain seq x y z
N MET A 1 -3.26 17.99 6.87
CA MET A 1 -2.19 17.67 5.90
C MET A 1 -2.78 17.88 4.52
N SER A 2 -2.03 18.48 3.59
CA SER A 2 -2.48 18.64 2.20
C SER A 2 -1.96 17.45 1.40
N ILE A 3 -2.84 16.82 0.63
CA ILE A 3 -2.50 15.71 -0.26
C ILE A 3 -2.44 16.27 -1.68
N HIS A 4 -1.35 15.97 -2.39
CA HIS A 4 -1.12 16.39 -3.76
C HIS A 4 -1.25 15.18 -4.68
N LEU A 5 -2.06 15.31 -5.74
CA LEU A 5 -2.18 14.28 -6.77
C LEU A 5 -0.79 13.94 -7.30
N THR A 6 -0.39 12.68 -7.12
CA THR A 6 0.95 12.20 -7.51
C THR A 6 0.76 10.99 -8.39
N LEU A 7 1.17 11.13 -9.65
CA LEU A 7 1.16 10.05 -10.63
C LEU A 7 2.54 9.41 -10.72
N GLY A 8 2.58 8.17 -11.23
CA GLY A 8 3.81 7.52 -11.66
C GLY A 8 4.20 7.87 -13.10
N ASP A 9 5.08 7.05 -13.67
CA ASP A 9 5.44 7.14 -15.09
C ASP A 9 4.27 6.73 -16.02
N ARG A 10 3.29 6.00 -15.46
CA ARG A 10 2.05 5.57 -16.08
C ARG A 10 0.88 5.88 -15.14
N GLU A 11 -0.28 6.23 -15.71
CA GLU A 11 -1.54 6.28 -14.97
C GLU A 11 -2.19 4.89 -14.95
N TYR A 12 -2.47 4.36 -13.76
CA TYR A 12 -3.02 3.01 -13.54
C TYR A 12 -4.54 3.01 -13.37
N PHE A 13 -5.15 4.14 -13.01
CA PHE A 13 -6.61 4.29 -12.86
C PHE A 13 -7.15 5.36 -13.83
N PRO A 14 -7.05 5.14 -15.16
CA PRO A 14 -7.46 6.13 -16.15
C PRO A 14 -8.95 6.43 -16.04
N GLY A 15 -9.31 7.71 -16.22
CA GLY A 15 -10.70 8.17 -16.11
C GLY A 15 -11.21 8.35 -14.68
N ILE A 16 -10.42 7.98 -13.66
CA ILE A 16 -10.73 8.23 -12.25
C ILE A 16 -9.94 9.46 -11.80
N GLY A 17 -10.64 10.56 -11.51
CA GLY A 17 -10.04 11.76 -10.92
C GLY A 17 -9.86 11.63 -9.40
N GLN A 18 -9.52 12.74 -8.74
CA GLN A 18 -9.59 12.79 -7.28
C GLN A 18 -11.05 12.65 -6.81
N ILE A 19 -11.27 11.83 -5.80
CA ILE A 19 -12.58 11.59 -5.19
C ILE A 19 -12.89 12.75 -4.25
N ILE A 20 -13.89 13.54 -4.62
CA ILE A 20 -14.28 14.75 -3.87
C ILE A 20 -15.54 14.50 -3.02
N TYR A 21 -15.79 15.39 -2.07
CA TYR A 21 -17.04 15.43 -1.34
C TYR A 21 -18.13 16.15 -2.16
N GLU A 22 -19.28 15.52 -2.32
CA GLU A 22 -20.45 16.08 -3.03
C GLU A 22 -21.71 16.19 -2.15
N GLY A 23 -21.64 15.76 -0.89
CA GLY A 23 -22.76 15.82 0.05
C GLY A 23 -23.68 14.60 0.04
N PRO A 24 -24.58 14.50 1.04
CA PRO A 24 -25.33 13.28 1.35
C PRO A 24 -26.34 12.87 0.27
N ASP A 25 -26.81 13.83 -0.53
CA ASP A 25 -27.79 13.57 -1.59
C ASP A 25 -27.16 13.12 -2.92
N SER A 26 -25.83 13.21 -3.05
CA SER A 26 -25.12 12.81 -4.28
C SER A 26 -25.37 11.35 -4.63
N LYS A 27 -25.63 11.10 -5.92
CA LYS A 27 -25.76 9.76 -6.50
C LYS A 27 -24.52 9.32 -7.28
N ASN A 28 -23.50 10.19 -7.41
CA ASN A 28 -22.26 9.85 -8.10
C ASN A 28 -21.50 8.80 -7.27
N PRO A 29 -21.33 7.54 -7.69
CA PRO A 29 -20.66 6.53 -6.87
C PRO A 29 -19.20 6.87 -6.53
N LEU A 30 -18.54 7.73 -7.31
CA LEU A 30 -17.14 8.14 -7.16
C LEU A 30 -17.00 9.50 -6.47
N ALA A 31 -17.79 9.71 -5.43
CA ALA A 31 -17.73 10.90 -4.56
C ALA A 31 -18.02 10.51 -3.10
N PHE A 32 -17.43 11.24 -2.16
CA PHE A 32 -17.78 11.11 -0.74
C PHE A 32 -19.11 11.82 -0.45
N LYS A 33 -19.97 11.16 0.33
CA LYS A 33 -21.29 11.69 0.74
C LYS A 33 -21.27 12.28 2.15
N PHE A 34 -20.31 11.81 2.95
CA PHE A 34 -20.22 12.14 4.38
C PHE A 34 -18.80 12.50 4.82
N TYR A 35 -17.78 12.11 4.06
CA TYR A 35 -16.40 12.44 4.37
C TYR A 35 -16.00 13.71 3.62
N ASP A 36 -16.14 14.85 4.29
CA ASP A 36 -15.48 16.10 3.92
C ASP A 36 -14.18 16.21 4.74
N PRO A 37 -12.99 16.10 4.13
CA PRO A 37 -11.72 16.10 4.84
C PRO A 37 -11.43 17.42 5.58
N ASP A 38 -12.05 18.54 5.17
CA ASP A 38 -11.85 19.86 5.77
C ASP A 38 -12.97 20.28 6.75
N GLN A 39 -14.08 19.54 6.81
CA GLN A 39 -15.14 19.77 7.78
C GLN A 39 -14.61 19.64 9.21
N VAL A 40 -14.83 20.68 10.01
CA VAL A 40 -14.47 20.70 11.43
C VAL A 40 -15.57 20.06 12.26
N VAL A 41 -15.23 19.02 13.00
CA VAL A 41 -16.10 18.32 13.96
C VAL A 41 -15.43 18.39 15.32
N ALA A 42 -16.12 18.91 16.34
CA ALA A 42 -15.57 19.03 17.70
C ALA A 42 -14.15 19.63 17.75
N GLY A 43 -13.89 20.66 16.93
CA GLY A 43 -12.62 21.41 16.92
C GLY A 43 -11.47 20.76 16.13
N LYS A 44 -11.65 19.62 15.46
CA LYS A 44 -10.65 19.05 14.53
C LYS A 44 -11.28 18.74 13.17
N LYS A 45 -10.48 18.81 12.11
CA LYS A 45 -10.91 18.40 10.77
C LYS A 45 -11.16 16.89 10.73
N MET A 46 -12.14 16.42 9.96
CA MET A 46 -12.45 14.99 9.87
C MET A 46 -11.23 14.14 9.53
N ARG A 47 -10.37 14.59 8.61
CA ARG A 47 -9.12 13.89 8.26
C ARG A 47 -8.19 13.66 9.46
N ASP A 48 -8.20 14.56 10.44
CA ASP A 48 -7.35 14.49 11.62
C ASP A 48 -7.97 13.60 12.72
N HIS A 49 -9.29 13.40 12.69
CA HIS A 49 -9.99 12.42 13.53
C HIS A 49 -9.78 11.01 13.00
N PHE A 50 -10.12 10.78 11.74
CA PHE A 50 -10.17 9.42 11.19
C PHE A 50 -8.81 8.85 10.85
N ARG A 51 -7.91 9.69 10.30
CA ARG A 51 -6.56 9.29 9.91
C ARG A 51 -6.56 7.99 9.09
N PHE A 52 -7.47 7.88 8.13
CA PHE A 52 -7.63 6.68 7.31
C PHE A 52 -6.31 6.25 6.69
N ALA A 53 -6.11 4.94 6.61
CA ALA A 53 -4.93 4.33 6.01
C ALA A 53 -5.33 3.21 5.05
N ILE A 54 -4.58 3.07 3.96
CA ILE A 54 -4.75 1.96 3.02
C ILE A 54 -3.81 0.79 3.38
N ALA A 55 -4.37 -0.41 3.44
CA ALA A 55 -3.63 -1.66 3.63
C ALA A 55 -3.02 -2.11 2.30
N TYR A 56 -1.69 -2.00 2.18
CA TYR A 56 -0.99 -2.25 0.92
C TYR A 56 -1.15 -3.69 0.41
N TRP A 57 -1.14 -4.68 1.31
CA TRP A 57 -1.30 -6.09 0.96
C TRP A 57 -2.65 -6.39 0.27
N HIS A 58 -3.77 -5.91 0.82
CA HIS A 58 -5.07 -6.16 0.21
C HIS A 58 -5.30 -5.37 -1.07
N THR A 59 -4.87 -4.11 -1.12
CA THR A 59 -5.19 -3.23 -2.25
C THR A 59 -4.33 -3.49 -3.48
N PHE A 60 -3.06 -3.87 -3.30
CA PHE A 60 -2.11 -3.94 -4.42
C PHE A 60 -1.47 -5.31 -4.61
N CYS A 61 -1.67 -6.26 -3.70
CA CYS A 61 -1.04 -7.58 -3.76
C CYS A 61 -2.06 -8.73 -3.83
N GLY A 62 -3.22 -8.62 -3.15
CA GLY A 62 -4.22 -9.68 -3.13
C GLY A 62 -4.92 -9.83 -4.48
N THR A 63 -4.73 -10.98 -5.15
CA THR A 63 -5.31 -11.25 -6.47
C THR A 63 -6.67 -11.93 -6.41
N GLY A 64 -7.20 -12.15 -5.20
CA GLY A 64 -8.49 -12.80 -4.96
C GLY A 64 -8.43 -14.32 -5.01
N GLU A 65 -7.23 -14.90 -4.87
CA GLU A 65 -7.03 -16.32 -4.67
C GLU A 65 -7.62 -16.77 -3.32
N ASP A 66 -8.04 -18.02 -3.26
CA ASP A 66 -8.56 -18.64 -2.05
C ASP A 66 -8.10 -20.11 -1.96
N PRO A 67 -8.40 -20.84 -0.85
CA PRO A 67 -8.00 -22.24 -0.72
C PRO A 67 -8.59 -23.20 -1.77
N PHE A 68 -9.54 -22.75 -2.59
CA PHE A 68 -10.31 -23.54 -3.54
C PHE A 68 -10.08 -23.12 -5.00
N GLY A 69 -9.39 -22.01 -5.27
CA GLY A 69 -9.20 -21.50 -6.62
C GLY A 69 -8.10 -20.45 -6.77
N PRO A 70 -7.62 -20.23 -8.00
CA PRO A 70 -6.58 -19.26 -8.29
C PRO A 70 -7.10 -17.81 -8.19
N GLY A 71 -6.16 -16.87 -8.18
CA GLY A 71 -6.47 -15.44 -8.27
C GLY A 71 -7.25 -15.09 -9.53
N THR A 72 -8.11 -14.08 -9.41
CA THR A 72 -8.99 -13.61 -10.49
C THR A 72 -8.61 -12.23 -11.00
N GLN A 73 -7.80 -11.48 -10.23
CA GLN A 73 -7.39 -10.13 -10.56
C GLN A 73 -6.01 -10.14 -11.23
N VAL A 74 -5.92 -9.49 -12.38
CA VAL A 74 -4.66 -9.27 -13.10
C VAL A 74 -4.35 -7.79 -13.05
N PHE A 75 -3.38 -7.41 -12.21
CA PHE A 75 -3.09 -6.00 -11.98
C PHE A 75 -2.07 -5.45 -12.99
N PRO A 76 -2.32 -4.25 -13.55
CA PRO A 76 -1.43 -3.64 -14.54
C PRO A 76 -0.05 -3.26 -13.98
N TRP A 77 0.08 -3.11 -12.66
CA TRP A 77 1.35 -2.84 -11.98
C TRP A 77 2.18 -4.10 -11.69
N ASP A 78 1.66 -5.30 -11.98
CA ASP A 78 2.34 -6.57 -11.76
C ASP A 78 2.73 -7.26 -13.09
N GLU A 79 2.60 -6.56 -14.22
CA GLU A 79 2.87 -7.08 -15.57
C GLU A 79 4.36 -7.42 -15.82
N SER A 80 5.28 -6.78 -15.11
CA SER A 80 6.72 -6.96 -15.34
C SER A 80 7.24 -8.29 -14.78
N GLU A 81 7.92 -9.08 -15.62
CA GLU A 81 8.62 -10.30 -15.17
C GLU A 81 9.76 -9.99 -14.18
N ASN A 82 10.30 -8.77 -14.21
CA ASN A 82 11.27 -8.33 -13.23
C ASN A 82 10.54 -7.88 -11.95
N LYS A 83 10.59 -8.70 -10.90
CA LYS A 83 9.93 -8.45 -9.61
C LYS A 83 10.27 -7.08 -8.98
N MET A 84 11.49 -6.58 -9.18
CA MET A 84 11.87 -5.26 -8.68
C MET A 84 11.27 -4.14 -9.51
N GLN A 85 11.04 -4.34 -10.81
CA GLN A 85 10.31 -3.38 -11.62
C GLN A 85 8.82 -3.40 -11.26
N ALA A 86 8.18 -4.58 -11.16
CA ALA A 86 6.80 -4.71 -10.69
C ALA A 86 6.58 -4.04 -9.31
N ALA A 87 7.54 -4.16 -8.39
CA ALA A 87 7.46 -3.46 -7.10
C ALA A 87 7.48 -1.92 -7.21
N LYS A 88 8.24 -1.37 -8.17
CA LYS A 88 8.28 0.08 -8.45
C LYS A 88 6.97 0.54 -9.09
N ASP A 89 6.50 -0.21 -10.08
CA ASP A 89 5.23 0.01 -10.77
C ASP A 89 4.05 -0.01 -9.77
N LYS A 90 4.10 -0.94 -8.80
CA LYS A 90 3.11 -1.02 -7.71
C LYS A 90 3.18 0.17 -6.76
N LEU A 91 4.37 0.73 -6.49
CA LEU A 91 4.51 1.98 -5.75
C LEU A 91 3.92 3.17 -6.51
N ASP A 92 4.07 3.22 -7.83
CA ASP A 92 3.46 4.22 -8.69
C ASP A 92 1.93 4.15 -8.60
N ALA A 93 1.36 2.97 -8.83
CA ALA A 93 -0.08 2.72 -8.71
C ALA A 93 -0.61 3.04 -7.31
N ALA A 94 0.16 2.69 -6.26
CA ALA A 94 -0.25 2.93 -4.89
C ALA A 94 -0.37 4.41 -4.55
N PHE A 95 0.63 5.23 -4.90
CA PHE A 95 0.57 6.66 -4.62
C PHE A 95 -0.43 7.42 -5.50
N GLU A 96 -0.66 6.96 -6.73
CA GLU A 96 -1.79 7.42 -7.52
C GLU A 96 -3.12 7.14 -6.80
N PHE A 97 -3.34 5.90 -6.36
CA PHE A 97 -4.56 5.50 -5.67
C PHE A 97 -4.77 6.30 -4.37
N PHE A 98 -3.73 6.43 -3.53
CA PHE A 98 -3.81 7.17 -2.26
C PHE A 98 -4.22 8.62 -2.49
N THR A 99 -3.60 9.26 -3.48
CA THR A 99 -3.79 10.69 -3.74
C THR A 99 -5.07 10.98 -4.51
N LYS A 100 -5.56 10.06 -5.35
CA LYS A 100 -6.90 10.11 -5.93
C LYS A 100 -7.97 9.94 -4.86
N LEU A 101 -7.82 9.00 -3.94
CA LEU A 101 -8.80 8.80 -2.86
C LEU A 101 -8.74 9.88 -1.76
N GLY A 102 -7.65 10.65 -1.69
CA GLY A 102 -7.44 11.67 -0.65
C GLY A 102 -7.07 11.08 0.72
N VAL A 103 -6.51 9.87 0.74
CA VAL A 103 -6.13 9.16 1.98
C VAL A 103 -4.68 9.47 2.33
N GLY A 104 -4.47 9.99 3.54
CA GLY A 104 -3.16 10.51 3.96
C GLY A 104 -2.20 9.48 4.54
N TYR A 105 -2.63 8.23 4.73
CA TYR A 105 -1.80 7.19 5.32
C TYR A 105 -1.84 5.87 4.55
N TYR A 106 -0.80 5.06 4.71
CA TYR A 106 -0.77 3.66 4.27
C TYR A 106 0.00 2.80 5.28
N CYS A 107 -0.21 1.49 5.17
CA CYS A 107 0.42 0.45 5.99
C CYS A 107 0.95 -0.66 5.08
N PHE A 108 2.09 -1.26 5.41
CA PHE A 108 2.67 -2.35 4.61
C PHE A 108 3.39 -3.40 5.47
N HIS A 109 3.46 -4.64 4.98
CA HIS A 109 4.52 -5.59 5.34
C HIS A 109 5.70 -5.42 4.39
N ASP A 110 6.92 -5.60 4.90
CA ASP A 110 8.15 -5.64 4.11
C ASP A 110 8.05 -6.42 2.79
N ARG A 111 7.40 -7.60 2.80
CA ARG A 111 7.19 -8.45 1.61
C ARG A 111 6.11 -7.97 0.66
N ASP A 112 5.22 -7.07 1.09
CA ASP A 112 4.24 -6.45 0.19
C ASP A 112 4.93 -5.41 -0.69
N LEU A 113 5.86 -4.66 -0.08
CA LEU A 113 6.55 -3.53 -0.70
C LEU A 113 7.70 -3.98 -1.61
N ALA A 114 8.49 -4.97 -1.18
CA ALA A 114 9.69 -5.40 -1.90
C ALA A 114 9.84 -6.93 -1.95
N PRO A 115 10.30 -7.49 -3.10
CA PRO A 115 10.55 -8.92 -3.22
C PRO A 115 11.74 -9.34 -2.34
N ALA A 116 11.66 -10.56 -1.79
CA ALA A 116 12.66 -11.10 -0.88
C ALA A 116 14.04 -11.39 -1.54
N GLY A 117 14.10 -11.52 -2.86
CA GLY A 117 15.33 -11.95 -3.54
C GLY A 117 15.74 -13.39 -3.16
N ASN A 118 17.02 -13.71 -3.36
CA ASN A 118 17.59 -15.05 -3.13
C ASN A 118 18.51 -15.12 -1.89
N SER A 119 18.72 -14.01 -1.20
CA SER A 119 19.54 -13.93 0.02
C SER A 119 19.06 -12.81 0.94
N ILE A 120 19.48 -12.82 2.21
CA ILE A 120 19.17 -11.74 3.16
C ILE A 120 19.71 -10.40 2.66
N ILE A 121 20.94 -10.38 2.12
CA ILE A 121 21.56 -9.17 1.57
C ILE A 121 20.73 -8.62 0.40
N GLU A 122 20.26 -9.48 -0.50
CA GLU A 122 19.40 -9.06 -1.61
C GLU A 122 18.05 -8.55 -1.11
N CYS A 123 17.48 -9.22 -0.11
CA CYS A 123 16.23 -8.84 0.55
C CYS A 123 16.30 -7.43 1.15
N GLU A 124 17.36 -7.14 1.91
CA GLU A 124 17.61 -5.83 2.52
C GLU A 124 17.82 -4.75 1.46
N ASN A 125 18.63 -5.03 0.44
CA ASN A 125 18.91 -4.07 -0.64
C ASN A 125 17.66 -3.74 -1.46
N ASN A 126 16.83 -4.75 -1.75
CA ASN A 126 15.55 -4.56 -2.43
C ASN A 126 14.64 -3.65 -1.60
N LEU A 127 14.45 -3.97 -0.32
CA LEU A 127 13.61 -3.17 0.57
C LEU A 127 14.13 -1.74 0.72
N ALA A 128 15.43 -1.55 0.92
CA ALA A 128 16.05 -0.22 1.02
C ALA A 128 15.81 0.63 -0.24
N THR A 129 15.92 0.01 -1.42
CA THR A 129 15.65 0.68 -2.70
C THR A 129 14.20 1.15 -2.78
N LEU A 130 13.23 0.30 -2.44
CA LEU A 130 11.81 0.66 -2.50
C LEU A 130 11.42 1.68 -1.42
N ILE A 131 12.04 1.62 -0.24
CA ILE A 131 11.85 2.64 0.82
C ILE A 131 12.30 4.02 0.35
N GLU A 132 13.45 4.11 -0.32
CA GLU A 132 13.95 5.40 -0.83
C GLU A 132 13.01 5.99 -1.90
N ILE A 133 12.46 5.14 -2.77
CA ILE A 133 11.44 5.56 -3.73
C ILE A 133 10.15 6.01 -3.02
N ALA A 134 9.67 5.23 -2.05
CA ALA A 134 8.48 5.56 -1.28
C ALA A 134 8.64 6.88 -0.53
N LYS A 135 9.83 7.14 0.05
CA LYS A 135 10.16 8.39 0.73
C LYS A 135 10.04 9.61 -0.20
N LYS A 136 10.55 9.51 -1.44
CA LYS A 136 10.39 10.57 -2.44
C LYS A 136 8.91 10.79 -2.79
N LYS A 137 8.14 9.72 -2.93
CA LYS A 137 6.69 9.80 -3.17
C LYS A 137 5.91 10.39 -1.99
N GLN A 138 6.29 10.07 -0.75
CA GLN A 138 5.73 10.71 0.45
C GLN A 138 5.98 12.22 0.47
N GLN A 139 7.19 12.64 0.10
CA GLN A 139 7.53 14.07 0.00
C GLN A 139 6.71 14.79 -1.08
N ALA A 140 6.54 14.17 -2.25
CA ALA A 140 5.78 14.75 -3.35
C ALA A 140 4.27 14.83 -3.06
N SER A 141 3.71 13.78 -2.46
CA SER A 141 2.26 13.62 -2.27
C SER A 141 1.72 14.17 -0.95
N GLY A 142 2.54 14.26 0.09
CA GLY A 142 2.10 14.51 1.46
C GLY A 142 1.50 13.29 2.17
N VAL A 143 1.39 12.13 1.50
CA VAL A 143 0.98 10.84 2.11
C VAL A 143 2.07 10.38 3.08
N LYS A 144 1.69 9.72 4.17
CA LYS A 144 2.59 9.28 5.23
C LYS A 144 2.48 7.79 5.50
N LEU A 145 3.56 7.20 5.97
CA LEU A 145 3.51 5.86 6.57
C LEU A 145 2.83 5.94 7.93
N LEU A 146 1.78 5.16 8.17
CA LEU A 146 1.21 5.01 9.52
C LEU A 146 2.02 3.99 10.31
N TRP A 147 2.27 2.83 9.73
CA TRP A 147 3.16 1.81 10.28
C TRP A 147 3.63 0.85 9.18
N GLY A 148 4.83 0.29 9.39
CA GLY A 148 5.32 -0.87 8.65
C GLY A 148 5.43 -2.07 9.60
N THR A 149 5.36 -3.28 9.06
CA THR A 149 5.53 -4.52 9.84
C THR A 149 6.29 -5.57 9.02
N ALA A 150 6.67 -6.68 9.66
CA ALA A 150 7.35 -7.79 8.99
C ALA A 150 6.36 -8.93 8.69
N ASN A 151 6.36 -9.44 7.46
CA ASN A 151 5.69 -10.68 7.12
C ASN A 151 6.62 -11.86 7.46
N VAL A 152 6.48 -12.33 8.69
CA VAL A 152 7.15 -13.53 9.22
C VAL A 152 6.19 -14.71 9.35
N PHE A 153 5.27 -14.85 8.38
CA PHE A 153 4.23 -15.88 8.41
C PHE A 153 3.96 -16.54 7.05
N SER A 154 4.23 -15.87 5.92
CA SER A 154 3.93 -16.43 4.59
C SER A 154 4.98 -17.43 4.09
N HIS A 155 6.27 -17.21 4.36
CA HIS A 155 7.33 -18.09 3.86
C HIS A 155 7.29 -19.45 4.59
N PRO A 156 7.49 -20.59 3.89
CA PRO A 156 7.40 -21.94 4.50
C PRO A 156 8.26 -22.14 5.75
N ARG A 157 9.40 -21.43 5.86
CA ARG A 157 10.25 -21.44 7.06
C ARG A 157 9.49 -21.13 8.36
N TYR A 158 8.42 -20.34 8.29
CA TYR A 158 7.62 -19.92 9.43
C TYR A 158 6.45 -20.87 9.74
N MET A 159 6.38 -22.05 9.11
CA MET A 159 5.28 -23.01 9.32
C MET A 159 5.10 -23.45 10.78
N ASN A 160 6.15 -23.36 11.61
CA ASN A 160 6.12 -23.66 13.04
C ASN A 160 6.19 -22.39 13.92
N GLY A 161 5.91 -21.22 13.36
CA GLY A 161 5.99 -19.91 14.02
C GLY A 161 7.24 -19.11 13.65
N ALA A 162 7.28 -17.84 14.08
CA ALA A 162 8.43 -16.96 13.94
C ALA A 162 9.22 -16.87 15.26
N ALA A 163 8.90 -15.90 16.11
CA ALA A 163 9.50 -15.78 17.45
C ALA A 163 9.21 -16.99 18.36
N THR A 164 8.16 -17.76 18.06
CA THR A 164 7.74 -18.96 18.81
C THR A 164 8.21 -20.27 18.16
N ASN A 165 9.08 -20.20 17.16
CA ASN A 165 9.53 -21.40 16.46
C ASN A 165 10.40 -22.28 17.39
N PRO A 166 10.17 -23.60 17.44
CA PRO A 166 11.05 -24.51 18.19
C PRO A 166 12.46 -24.61 17.61
N ASP A 167 12.66 -24.25 16.34
CA ASP A 167 13.97 -24.11 15.72
C ASP A 167 14.50 -22.68 15.87
N PHE A 168 15.55 -22.51 16.68
CA PHE A 168 16.17 -21.21 16.94
C PHE A 168 16.74 -20.56 15.66
N ALA A 169 17.14 -21.35 14.66
CA ALA A 169 17.61 -20.81 13.39
C ALA A 169 16.52 -19.94 12.71
N VAL A 170 15.25 -20.33 12.83
CA VAL A 170 14.11 -19.54 12.30
C VAL A 170 13.90 -18.26 13.10
N VAL A 171 14.07 -18.30 14.43
CA VAL A 171 13.96 -17.11 15.29
C VAL A 171 14.98 -16.04 14.91
N THR A 172 16.20 -16.46 14.56
CA THR A 172 17.29 -15.56 14.15
C THR A 172 17.25 -15.19 12.66
N HIS A 173 16.33 -15.77 11.89
CA HIS A 173 16.21 -15.51 10.46
C HIS A 173 15.30 -14.29 10.25
N VAL A 174 15.88 -13.11 10.41
CA VAL A 174 15.26 -11.81 10.06
C VAL A 174 15.67 -11.35 8.67
#